data_AF-A0A2D6CWW3-F1
#
_entry.id   AF-A0A2D6CWW3-F1
#
_cell.length_a   1.000
_cell.length_b   1.000
_cell.length_c   1.000
_cell.angle_alpha   90.00
_cell.angle_beta   90.00
_cell.angle_gamma   90.00
#
_symmetry.space_group_name_H-M   'P 1'
#
loop_
_entity.id
_entity.type
_entity.pdbx_description
1 polymer ?
#
loop_
_entity_poly.entity_id
_entity_poly.type
_entity_poly.pdbx_seq_one_letter_code
_entity_poly.pdbx_strand_id
1 'polypeptide(L)' 'MATEHTGLVTFQGGALTLVGDAVDVGDNAPAFTTGSGLAELASLSDYLGKVVVLNVVPSLDTPVCDTQTRRFDGIAAAAG' A
#
# COMPACT_ATOMS: atom_id res chain seq x y z
N MET A 1 21.35 -4.74 6.46
CA MET A 1 21.27 -4.08 5.13
C MET A 1 19.94 -4.48 4.54
N ALA A 2 19.15 -3.53 4.04
CA ALA A 2 17.85 -3.86 3.48
C ALA A 2 18.03 -4.61 2.14
N THR A 3 17.20 -5.60 1.88
CA THR A 3 17.17 -6.32 0.61
C THR A 3 16.80 -5.35 -0.51
N GLU A 4 17.49 -5.42 -1.65
CA GLU A 4 17.24 -4.56 -2.82
C GLU A 4 16.77 -5.41 -4.00
N HIS A 5 15.75 -4.92 -4.70
CA HIS A 5 15.17 -5.57 -5.86
C HIS A 5 15.07 -4.57 -7.02
N THR A 6 15.88 -4.75 -8.07
CA THR A 6 15.90 -3.87 -9.24
C THR A 6 15.21 -4.51 -10.44
N GLY A 7 14.46 -3.71 -11.21
CA GLY A 7 13.87 -4.16 -12.48
C GLY A 7 12.52 -4.88 -12.35
N LEU A 8 11.97 -4.98 -11.14
CA LEU A 8 10.61 -5.50 -10.90
C LEU A 8 9.52 -4.53 -11.37
N VAL A 9 9.79 -3.23 -11.29
CA VAL A 9 8.87 -2.17 -11.72
C VAL A 9 9.63 -1.13 -12.55
N THR A 10 8.88 -0.46 -13.42
CA THR A 10 9.41 0.60 -14.27
C THR A 10 8.63 1.89 -14.07
N PHE A 11 9.31 3.03 -14.16
CA PHE A 11 8.69 4.34 -14.23
C PHE A 11 9.22 5.09 -15.46
N GLN A 12 8.29 5.47 -16.35
CA GLN A 12 8.63 6.14 -17.62
C GLN A 12 9.68 5.38 -18.47
N GLY A 13 9.65 4.04 -18.42
CA GLY A 13 10.57 3.16 -19.14
C GLY A 13 11.91 2.89 -18.43
N GLY A 14 12.20 3.57 -17.33
CA GLY A 14 13.37 3.29 -16.49
C GLY A 14 13.06 2.29 -15.37
N ALA A 15 13.97 1.36 -15.08
CA ALA A 15 13.84 0.46 -13.94
C ALA A 15 13.98 1.22 -12.61
N LEU A 16 13.16 0.86 -11.62
CA LEU A 16 13.32 1.33 -10.24
C LEU A 16 13.82 0.19 -9.34
N THR A 17 14.50 0.58 -8.25
CA THR A 17 14.90 -0.32 -7.17
C THR A 17 13.89 -0.22 -6.04
N LEU A 18 13.35 -1.36 -5.62
CA LEU A 18 12.55 -1.51 -4.41
C LEU A 18 13.44 -1.97 -3.26
N VAL A 19 13.13 -1.53 -2.05
CA VAL A 19 13.90 -1.83 -0.84
C VAL A 19 13.00 -2.53 0.17
N GLY A 20 13.55 -3.51 0.87
CA GLY A 20 12.84 -4.35 1.83
C GLY A 20 12.46 -5.70 1.25
N ASP A 21 11.99 -6.58 2.12
CA ASP A 21 11.61 -7.93 1.74
C ASP A 21 10.22 -7.94 1.09
N ALA A 22 10.07 -8.73 0.03
CA ALA A 22 8.76 -8.99 -0.57
C ALA A 22 7.86 -9.76 0.40
N VAL A 23 6.55 -9.56 0.28
CA VAL A 23 5.55 -10.27 1.08
C VAL A 23 4.80 -11.23 0.17
N ASP A 24 4.77 -12.51 0.53
CA ASP A 24 4.10 -13.56 -0.21
C ASP A 24 2.78 -14.00 0.45
N VAL A 25 1.96 -14.74 -0.30
CA VAL A 25 0.70 -15.27 0.23
C VAL A 25 0.97 -16.28 1.34
N GLY A 26 0.36 -16.06 2.50
CA GLY A 26 0.54 -16.89 3.69
C GLY A 26 1.52 -16.31 4.71
N ASP A 27 2.29 -15.29 4.32
CA ASP A 27 3.14 -14.56 5.26
C ASP A 27 2.33 -13.74 6.25
N ASN A 28 2.88 -13.58 7.45
CA ASN A 28 2.37 -12.59 8.38
C ASN A 28 2.72 -11.19 7.86
N ALA A 29 1.70 -10.35 7.70
CA ALA A 29 1.90 -8.96 7.26
C ALA A 29 2.84 -8.21 8.23
N PRO A 30 3.88 -7.51 7.72
CA PRO A 30 4.78 -6.73 8.58
C PRO A 30 4.03 -5.65 9.35
N ALA A 31 4.41 -5.47 10.62
CA ALA A 31 3.86 -4.40 11.44
C ALA A 31 4.28 -3.03 10.87
N PHE A 32 3.32 -2.11 10.76
CA PHE A 32 3.57 -0.73 10.40
C PHE A 32 2.64 0.21 11.17
N THR A 33 3.06 1.46 11.28
CA THR A 33 2.26 2.59 11.76
C THR A 33 2.34 3.69 10.71
N THR A 34 1.20 4.28 10.36
CA THR A 34 1.07 5.34 9.37
C THR A 34 0.16 6.45 9.89
N GLY A 35 0.23 7.64 9.29
CA GLY A 35 -0.74 8.69 9.55
C GLY A 35 -2.13 8.30 9.06
N SER A 36 -3.15 8.48 9.91
CA SER A 36 -4.57 8.37 9.54
C SER A 36 -5.25 9.74 9.40
N GLY A 37 -4.52 10.81 9.73
CA GLY A 37 -4.96 12.19 9.65
C GLY A 37 -3.80 13.13 9.96
N LEU A 38 -4.09 14.41 10.19
CA LEU A 38 -3.06 15.44 10.42
C LEU A 38 -2.23 15.21 11.71
N ALA A 39 -2.83 14.62 12.74
CA ALA A 39 -2.17 14.38 14.03
C ALA A 39 -2.44 12.97 14.59
N GLU A 40 -3.07 12.11 13.81
CA GLU A 40 -3.48 10.77 14.23
C GLU A 40 -2.63 9.72 13.53
N LEU A 41 -2.32 8.66 14.29
CA LEU A 41 -1.58 7.50 13.80
C LEU A 41 -2.51 6.29 13.87
N ALA A 42 -2.39 5.42 12.88
CA ALA A 42 -3.00 4.11 12.85
C ALA A 42 -1.92 3.05 12.64
N SER A 43 -2.01 1.96 13.40
CA SER A 43 -1.16 0.78 13.25
C SER A 43 -1.95 -0.36 12.63
N LEU A 44 -1.26 -1.26 11.92
CA LEU A 44 -1.92 -2.45 11.35
C LEU A 44 -2.64 -3.29 12.41
N SER A 45 -2.11 -3.32 13.64
CA SER A 45 -2.71 -3.99 14.80
C SER A 45 -4.08 -3.45 15.21
N ASP A 46 -4.40 -2.21 14.86
CA ASP A 46 -5.68 -1.58 15.22
C ASP A 46 -6.86 -2.21 14.45
N TYR A 47 -6.56 -2.96 13.39
CA TYR A 47 -7.53 -3.62 12.52
C TYR A 47 -7.62 -5.14 12.73
N LEU A 48 -7.08 -5.67 13.82
CA LEU A 48 -7.16 -7.10 14.13
C LEU A 48 -8.62 -7.60 14.12
N GLY A 49 -8.82 -8.80 13.55
CA GLY A 49 -10.14 -9.40 13.39
C GLY A 49 -10.95 -8.88 12.20
N LYS A 50 -10.41 -7.93 11.42
CA LYS A 50 -11.00 -7.46 10.15
C LYS A 50 -10.16 -7.92 8.97
N VAL A 51 -10.81 -8.07 7.81
CA VAL A 51 -10.10 -8.16 6.53
C VAL A 51 -9.61 -6.75 6.18
N VAL A 52 -8.31 -6.61 5.93
CA VAL A 52 -7.68 -5.34 5.58
C VAL A 52 -7.15 -5.43 4.16
N VAL A 53 -7.51 -4.46 3.31
CA VAL A 53 -6.97 -4.32 1.96
C VAL A 53 -6.16 -3.03 1.90
N LEU A 54 -4.89 -3.13 1.46
CA LEU A 54 -3.97 -2.00 1.36
C LEU A 54 -3.96 -1.43 -0.06
N ASN A 55 -4.52 -0.24 -0.24
CA ASN A 55 -4.45 0.51 -1.51
C ASN A 55 -3.26 1.50 -1.46
N VAL A 56 -2.12 1.11 -2.03
CA VAL A 56 -0.87 1.89 -1.98
C VAL A 56 -0.64 2.60 -3.31
N VAL A 57 -0.42 3.91 -3.26
CA VAL A 57 -0.13 4.76 -4.43
C VAL A 57 1.01 5.74 -4.15
N PRO A 58 1.81 6.15 -5.15
CA PRO A 58 2.91 7.11 -4.93
C PRO A 58 2.44 8.51 -4.51
N SER A 59 1.34 9.01 -5.09
CA SER A 59 0.78 10.32 -4.76
C SER A 59 -0.67 10.41 -5.23
N LEU A 60 -1.57 10.78 -4.31
CA LEU A 60 -2.98 11.03 -4.62
C LEU A 60 -3.19 12.23 -5.56
N ASP A 61 -2.21 13.13 -5.66
CA ASP A 61 -2.29 14.33 -6.51
C ASP A 61 -2.07 14.03 -8.01
N THR A 62 -1.93 12.75 -8.38
CA THR A 62 -1.75 12.32 -9.77
C THR A 62 -3.02 11.66 -10.31
N PRO A 63 -3.42 11.93 -11.58
CA PRO A 63 -4.73 11.51 -12.10
C PRO A 63 -5.00 10.00 -12.02
N VAL A 64 -3.98 9.18 -12.27
CA VAL A 64 -4.11 7.72 -12.26
C VAL A 64 -4.31 7.20 -10.83
N CYS A 65 -3.58 7.75 -9.86
CA CYS A 65 -3.68 7.34 -8.46
C CYS A 65 -5.01 7.80 -7.81
N ASP A 66 -5.50 9.00 -8.14
CA ASP A 66 -6.83 9.46 -7.73
C ASP A 66 -7.91 8.53 -8.30
N THR A 67 -7.82 8.19 -9.59
CA THR A 67 -8.76 7.27 -10.24
C THR A 67 -8.77 5.89 -9.58
N GLN A 68 -7.60 5.32 -9.27
CA GLN A 68 -7.47 4.06 -8.54
C GLN A 68 -8.16 4.12 -7.18
N THR A 69 -7.90 5.18 -6.42
CA THR A 69 -8.41 5.33 -5.04
C THR A 69 -9.93 5.47 -5.02
N ARG A 70 -10.51 6.32 -5.88
CA ARG A 70 -11.97 6.45 -5.99
C ARG A 70 -12.65 5.14 -6.36
N ARG A 71 -12.06 4.39 -7.30
CA ARG A 71 -12.59 3.08 -7.69
C ARG A 71 -12.52 2.10 -6.53
N PHE A 72 -11.41 2.08 -5.81
CA PHE A 72 -11.23 1.24 -4.63
C PHE A 72 -12.31 1.55 -3.58
N ASP A 73 -12.55 2.82 -3.26
CA ASP A 73 -13.58 3.23 -2.29
C ASP A 73 -14.97 2.72 -2.68
N GLY A 74 -15.32 2.82 -3.97
CA GLY A 74 -16.59 2.29 -4.48
C GLY A 74 -16.72 0.77 -4.35
N ILE A 75 -15.62 0.03 -4.58
CA ILE A 75 -15.59 -1.43 -4.41
C ILE A 75 -15.66 -1.79 -2.92
N ALA A 76 -14.89 -1.12 -2.07
CA ALA A 76 -14.85 -1.36 -0.64
C ALA A 76 -16.22 -1.15 0.01
N ALA A 77 -16.93 -0.08 -0.38
CA ALA A 77 -18.30 0.19 0.09
C ALA A 77 -19.32 -0.87 -0.37
N ALA A 78 -19.05 -1.58 -1.46
CA ALA A 78 -19.90 -2.67 -1.96
C ALA A 78 -19.49 -4.05 -1.44
N ALA A 79 -18.29 -4.19 -0.86
CA ALA A 79 -17.70 -5.46 -0.47
C ALA A 79 -18.09 -5.93 0.95
N GLY A 80 -18.98 -5.23 1.66
CA GLY A 80 -19.49 -5.61 2.97
C GLY A 80 -20.43 -4.59 3.57
#